data_AF-A0A1E3KT56-F1
#
_entry.id   AF-A0A1E3KT56-F1
#
_cell.length_a   1.000
_cell.length_b   1.000
_cell.length_c   1.000
_cell.angle_alpha   90.00
_cell.angle_beta   90.00
_cell.angle_gamma   90.00
#
_symmetry.space_group_name_H-M   'P 1'
#
loop_
_entity.id
_entity.type
_entity.pdbx_description
1 polymer ?
#
loop_
_entity_poly.entity_id
_entity_poly.type
_entity_poly.pdbx_seq_one_letter_code
_entity_poly.pdbx_strand_id
1 'polypeptide(L)'
;MTRFKVSPNSAIKAYFDTVNHDLLMNFIKQRVTDPWLLHLIRRFLTSGVMNGELFRKTTKGIPQGGNLSPLLANIYLNELDKLLTQRGHQFVRYADDCNIYVRSKRAGERVLHNVTIFLEIKL
;
A
#
# COMPACT_ATOMS: atom_id res chain seq x y z
N MET A 1 6.05 29.22 -11.15
CA MET A 1 5.52 28.08 -11.94
C MET A 1 4.45 27.37 -11.13
N THR A 2 3.20 27.41 -11.58
CA THR A 2 2.08 26.72 -10.90
C THR A 2 2.24 25.21 -11.03
N ARG A 3 2.21 24.48 -9.92
CA ARG A 3 2.17 23.01 -9.91
C ARG A 3 0.75 22.55 -9.64
N PHE A 4 0.32 21.53 -10.36
CA PHE A 4 -0.96 20.87 -10.16
C PHE A 4 -0.80 19.73 -9.16
N LYS A 5 -1.72 19.63 -8.22
CA LYS A 5 -1.82 18.55 -7.25
C LYS A 5 -2.70 17.42 -7.83
N VAL A 6 -2.26 16.19 -7.69
CA VAL A 6 -2.99 14.97 -8.07
C VAL A 6 -2.93 13.99 -6.90
N SER A 7 -4.07 13.39 -6.57
CA SER A 7 -4.20 12.50 -5.40
C SER A 7 -4.82 11.15 -5.80
N PRO A 8 -4.07 10.04 -5.76
CA PRO A 8 -4.59 8.69 -6.04
C PRO A 8 -5.25 8.02 -4.82
N ASN A 9 -5.70 8.79 -3.82
CA ASN A 9 -6.12 8.28 -2.51
C ASN A 9 -7.25 7.24 -2.58
N SER A 10 -8.20 7.40 -3.50
CA SER A 10 -9.29 6.42 -3.69
C SER A 10 -8.78 5.05 -4.13
N ALA A 11 -7.78 5.02 -5.03
CA ALA A 11 -7.14 3.79 -5.46
C ALA A 11 -6.34 3.14 -4.33
N ILE A 12 -5.58 3.94 -3.57
CA ILE A 12 -4.80 3.45 -2.42
C ILE A 12 -5.73 2.85 -1.35
N LYS A 13 -6.85 3.51 -1.05
CA LYS A 13 -7.78 3.05 -0.01
C LYS A 13 -8.47 1.74 -0.38
N ALA A 14 -8.99 1.66 -1.61
CA ALA A 14 -9.59 0.41 -2.11
C ALA A 14 -8.59 -0.75 -2.10
N TYR A 15 -7.31 -0.43 -2.26
CA TYR A 15 -6.24 -1.40 -2.35
C TYR A 15 -5.87 -2.06 -1.00
N PHE A 16 -6.10 -1.40 0.15
CA PHE A 16 -5.79 -2.01 1.45
C PHE A 16 -6.61 -3.27 1.73
N ASP A 17 -7.81 -3.35 1.16
CA ASP A 17 -8.69 -4.52 1.28
C ASP A 17 -8.22 -5.68 0.38
N THR A 18 -7.33 -5.42 -0.58
CA THR A 18 -6.84 -6.40 -1.56
C THR A 18 -5.39 -6.84 -1.35
N VAL A 19 -4.70 -6.34 -0.32
CA VAL A 19 -3.26 -6.63 -0.07
C VAL A 19 -2.97 -8.13 -0.07
N ASN A 20 -2.01 -8.54 -0.89
CA ASN A 20 -1.53 -9.91 -0.96
C ASN A 20 -0.51 -10.18 0.17
N HIS A 21 -0.86 -11.10 1.09
CA HIS A 21 -0.01 -11.45 2.23
C HIS A 21 1.32 -12.09 1.84
N ASP A 22 1.37 -12.87 0.76
CA ASP A 22 2.61 -13.48 0.29
C ASP A 22 3.57 -12.43 -0.26
N LEU A 23 3.05 -11.48 -1.04
CA LEU A 23 3.83 -10.37 -1.56
C LEU A 23 4.34 -9.44 -0.44
N LEU A 24 3.49 -9.08 0.52
CA LEU A 24 3.90 -8.31 1.71
C LEU A 24 4.99 -9.04 2.49
N MET A 25 4.82 -10.35 2.74
CA MET A 25 5.82 -11.14 3.44
C MET A 25 7.14 -11.23 2.66
N ASN A 26 7.11 -11.24 1.32
CA ASN A 26 8.31 -11.18 0.50
C ASN A 26 9.04 -9.84 0.66
N PHE A 27 8.33 -8.71 0.73
CA PHE A 27 8.95 -7.41 1.02
C PHE A 27 9.60 -7.36 2.40
N ILE A 28 8.93 -7.90 3.42
CA ILE A 28 9.47 -7.95 4.79
C ILE A 28 10.73 -8.82 4.85
N LYS A 29 10.73 -9.99 4.20
CA LYS A 29 11.88 -10.91 4.12
C LYS A 29 13.13 -10.30 3.50
N GLN A 30 13.00 -9.26 2.66
CA GLN A 30 14.16 -8.56 2.11
C GLN A 30 14.95 -7.78 3.17
N ARG A 31 14.34 -7.50 4.34
CA ARG A 31 14.94 -6.70 5.42
C ARG A 31 15.02 -7.43 6.76
N VAL A 32 14.13 -8.39 7.00
CA VAL A 32 14.03 -9.16 8.24
C VAL A 32 14.32 -10.63 7.95
N THR A 33 15.32 -11.18 8.63
CA THR A 33 15.74 -12.59 8.46
C THR A 33 15.28 -13.52 9.58
N ASP A 34 14.83 -12.98 10.71
CA ASP A 34 14.39 -13.80 11.86
C ASP A 34 13.13 -14.60 11.51
N PRO A 35 13.21 -15.95 11.50
CA PRO A 35 12.07 -16.80 11.15
C PRO A 35 10.92 -16.70 12.15
N TRP A 36 11.19 -16.43 13.44
CA TRP A 36 10.15 -16.35 14.46
C TRP A 36 9.31 -15.09 14.29
N LEU A 37 9.95 -13.94 14.11
CA LEU A 37 9.25 -12.70 13.80
C LEU A 37 8.44 -12.80 12.50
N LEU A 38 9.01 -13.37 11.44
CA LEU A 38 8.30 -13.59 10.18
C LEU A 38 7.07 -14.49 10.36
N HIS A 39 7.18 -15.55 11.16
CA HIS A 39 6.07 -16.41 11.49
C HIS A 39 4.98 -15.67 12.28
N LEU A 40 5.36 -14.84 13.26
CA LEU A 40 4.44 -14.03 14.04
C LEU A 40 3.66 -13.03 13.18
N ILE A 41 4.36 -12.32 12.28
CA ILE A 41 3.72 -11.37 11.35
C ILE A 41 2.73 -12.09 10.43
N ARG A 42 3.10 -13.26 9.90
CA ARG A 42 2.18 -14.07 9.08
C ARG A 42 0.95 -14.49 9.87
N ARG A 43 1.13 -14.97 11.11
CA ARG A 43 0.00 -15.33 11.98
C ARG A 43 -0.92 -14.14 12.21
N PHE A 44 -0.37 -12.96 12.47
CA PHE A 44 -1.13 -11.72 12.62
C PHE A 44 -1.93 -11.36 11.36
N LEU A 45 -1.34 -11.47 10.16
CA LEU A 45 -2.07 -11.22 8.90
C LEU A 45 -3.24 -12.20 8.70
N THR A 46 -3.06 -13.46 9.09
CA THR A 46 -4.05 -14.53 8.90
C THR A 46 -5.06 -14.69 10.04
N SER A 47 -4.91 -13.96 11.15
CA SER A 47 -5.69 -14.19 12.38
C SER A 47 -7.18 -13.85 12.26
N GLY A 48 -7.63 -13.39 11.09
CA GLY A 48 -9.02 -13.04 10.84
C GLY A 48 -9.38 -11.67 11.43
N VAL A 49 -10.50 -11.13 10.96
CA VAL A 49 -11.16 -9.98 11.60
C VAL A 49 -12.50 -10.47 12.11
N MET A 50 -12.85 -10.12 13.35
CA MET A 50 -14.16 -10.41 13.92
C MET A 50 -15.12 -9.30 13.46
N ASN A 51 -16.00 -9.62 12.50
CA ASN A 51 -17.05 -8.71 12.05
C ASN A 51 -18.38 -9.15 12.69
N GLY A 52 -18.67 -8.63 13.89
CA GLY A 52 -19.81 -9.09 14.69
C GLY A 52 -19.56 -10.50 15.26
N GLU A 53 -20.50 -11.43 15.07
CA GLU A 53 -20.41 -12.82 15.59
C GLU A 53 -19.71 -13.81 14.63
N LEU A 54 -19.38 -13.41 13.40
CA LEU A 54 -18.77 -14.31 12.42
C LEU A 54 -17.25 -14.14 12.35
N PHE A 55 -16.51 -15.20 12.69
CA PHE A 55 -15.07 -15.27 12.45
C PHE A 55 -14.80 -15.53 10.97
N ARG A 56 -14.26 -14.55 10.25
CA ARG A 56 -13.77 -14.75 8.87
C ARG A 56 -12.25 -14.78 8.88
N LYS A 57 -11.67 -15.87 8.39
CA LYS A 57 -10.25 -15.91 8.04
C LYS A 57 -9.99 -14.85 6.97
N THR A 58 -9.06 -13.95 7.25
CA THR A 58 -8.61 -12.92 6.29
C THR A 58 -7.68 -13.58 5.29
N THR A 59 -8.17 -13.86 4.08
CA THR A 59 -7.36 -14.42 2.98
C THR A 59 -6.63 -13.35 2.19
N LYS A 60 -7.08 -12.10 2.26
CA LYS A 60 -6.48 -10.90 1.64
C LYS A 60 -6.78 -9.65 2.48
N GLY A 61 -5.97 -8.62 2.31
CA GLY A 61 -6.11 -7.35 3.02
C GLY A 61 -5.44 -7.34 4.39
N ILE A 62 -5.17 -6.16 4.93
CA ILE A 62 -4.56 -6.02 6.26
C ILE A 62 -5.68 -5.93 7.31
N PRO A 63 -5.66 -6.71 8.41
CA PRO A 63 -6.67 -6.60 9.46
C PRO A 63 -6.76 -5.15 9.97
N GLN A 64 -7.89 -4.48 9.76
CA GLN A 64 -8.08 -3.12 10.25
C GLN A 64 -8.34 -3.16 11.76
N GLY A 65 -7.51 -2.45 12.54
CA GLY A 65 -7.68 -2.33 13.99
C GLY A 65 -6.49 -2.80 14.85
N GLY A 66 -5.49 -3.47 14.26
CA GLY A 66 -4.26 -3.80 14.98
C GLY A 66 -3.16 -2.75 14.78
N ASN A 67 -2.38 -2.47 15.82
CA ASN A 67 -1.31 -1.46 15.81
C ASN A 67 -0.22 -1.71 14.74
N LEU A 68 -0.10 -2.95 14.26
CA LEU A 68 0.86 -3.33 13.23
C LEU A 68 0.39 -2.94 11.82
N SER A 69 -0.92 -2.76 11.62
CA SER A 69 -1.52 -2.53 10.31
C SER A 69 -1.02 -1.26 9.61
N PRO A 70 -0.88 -0.10 10.28
CA PRO A 70 -0.30 1.10 9.66
C PRO A 70 1.15 0.92 9.20
N LEU A 71 1.95 0.13 9.94
CA LEU A 71 3.34 -0.16 9.57
C LEU A 71 3.39 -1.07 8.33
N LEU A 72 2.59 -2.13 8.31
CA LEU A 72 2.52 -3.06 7.18
C LEU A 72 2.03 -2.37 5.90
N ALA A 73 1.03 -1.49 6.03
CA ALA A 73 0.57 -0.64 4.94
C ALA A 73 1.71 0.22 4.36
N ASN A 74 2.54 0.83 5.22
CA ASN A 74 3.67 1.63 4.77
C ASN A 74 4.77 0.80 4.11
N ILE A 75 5.07 -0.39 4.61
CA ILE A 75 6.04 -1.31 3.98
C ILE A 75 5.56 -1.67 2.57
N TYR A 76 4.25 -1.92 2.42
CA TYR A 76 3.67 -2.26 1.13
C TYR A 76 3.70 -1.09 0.14
N LEU A 77 3.25 0.09 0.58
CA LEU A 77 3.23 1.31 -0.25
C LEU A 77 4.62 1.88 -0.56
N ASN A 78 5.66 1.40 0.12
CA ASN A 78 7.03 1.75 -0.22
C ASN A 78 7.40 1.37 -1.67
N GLU A 79 6.77 0.34 -2.26
CA GLU A 79 6.98 0.01 -3.68
C GLU A 79 6.40 1.08 -4.62
N LEU A 80 5.27 1.69 -4.25
CA LEU A 80 4.73 2.85 -4.96
C LEU A 80 5.69 4.05 -4.83
N ASP A 81 6.21 4.30 -3.64
CA ASP A 81 7.16 5.40 -3.42
C ASP A 81 8.44 5.23 -4.24
N LYS A 82 8.97 4.00 -4.33
CA LYS A 82 10.11 3.65 -5.19
C LYS A 82 9.80 3.91 -6.65
N LEU A 83 8.63 3.50 -7.14
CA LEU A 83 8.19 3.76 -8.51
C LEU A 83 8.13 5.27 -8.81
N LEU A 84 7.49 6.05 -7.93
CA LEU A 84 7.34 7.49 -8.11
C LEU A 84 8.72 8.18 -8.11
N THR A 85 9.60 7.77 -7.20
CA THR A 85 10.98 8.26 -7.11
C THR A 85 11.77 7.93 -8.38
N GLN A 86 11.71 6.68 -8.85
CA GLN A 86 12.39 6.22 -10.07
C GLN A 86 11.93 6.99 -11.30
N ARG A 87 10.65 7.40 -11.35
CA ARG A 87 10.08 8.23 -12.43
C ARG A 87 10.34 9.73 -12.28
N GLY A 88 11.06 10.15 -11.23
CA GLY A 88 11.38 11.56 -10.97
C GLY A 88 10.16 12.40 -10.58
N HIS A 89 9.10 11.78 -10.05
CA HIS A 89 7.95 12.52 -9.55
C HIS A 89 8.26 13.18 -8.22
N GLN A 90 7.76 14.41 -8.04
CA GLN A 90 7.75 15.05 -6.73
C GLN A 90 6.44 14.76 -6.05
N PHE A 91 6.49 14.11 -4.89
CA PHE A 91 5.31 13.68 -4.17
C PHE A 91 5.55 13.73 -2.66
N VAL A 92 4.47 13.77 -1.90
CA VAL A 92 4.45 13.61 -0.45
C VAL A 92 3.40 12.57 -0.13
N ARG A 93 3.75 11.58 0.68
CA ARG A 93 2.81 10.56 1.17
C ARG A 93 2.81 10.54 2.69
N TYR A 94 1.62 10.54 3.28
CA TYR A 94 1.40 10.34 4.71
C TYR A 94 0.34 9.27 4.88
N ALA A 95 0.75 8.09 5.34
CA ALA A 95 -0.08 6.89 5.37
C ALA A 95 -0.75 6.63 4.00
N ASP A 96 -2.06 6.81 3.92
CA ASP A 96 -2.89 6.62 2.73
C ASP A 96 -3.12 7.89 1.90
N ASP A 97 -2.81 9.07 2.45
CA ASP A 97 -2.86 10.33 1.70
C ASP A 97 -1.58 10.52 0.88
N CYS A 98 -1.70 10.44 -0.43
CA CYS A 98 -0.61 10.62 -1.38
C CYS A 98 -0.90 11.80 -2.31
N ASN A 99 0.04 12.74 -2.39
CA ASN A 99 -0.07 13.93 -3.21
C ASN A 99 1.12 14.02 -4.16
N ILE A 100 0.85 13.97 -5.47
CA ILE A 100 1.84 14.05 -6.53
C ILE A 100 1.72 15.40 -7.23
N TYR A 101 2.85 16.09 -7.42
CA TYR A 101 2.92 17.43 -7.97
C TYR A 101 3.47 17.42 -9.40
N VAL A 102 2.64 17.86 -10.35
CA VAL A 102 2.95 17.86 -11.79
C VAL A 102 2.87 19.27 -12.38
N ARG A 103 3.41 19.45 -13.60
CA ARG A 103 3.45 20.75 -14.28
C ARG A 103 2.23 21.05 -15.15
N SER A 104 1.36 20.08 -15.42
CA SER A 104 0.15 20.27 -16.22
C SER A 104 -0.96 19.29 -15.82
N LYS A 105 -2.22 19.67 -16.10
CA LYS A 105 -3.39 18.81 -15.86
C LYS A 105 -3.31 17.48 -16.61
N ARG A 106 -2.95 17.50 -17.90
CA ARG A 106 -2.75 16.29 -18.73
C ARG A 106 -1.68 15.36 -18.16
N ALA A 107 -0.58 15.91 -17.63
CA ALA A 107 0.43 15.09 -16.96
C ALA A 107 -0.14 14.44 -15.70
N GLY A 108 -1.04 15.13 -14.99
CA GLY A 108 -1.69 14.61 -13.81
C GLY A 108 -2.62 13.43 -14.08
N GLU A 109 -3.48 13.54 -15.08
CA GLU A 109 -4.37 12.45 -15.53
C GLU A 109 -3.54 11.21 -15.93
N ARG A 110 -2.44 11.41 -16.66
CA ARG A 110 -1.52 10.32 -17.04
C ARG A 110 -0.88 9.66 -15.83
N VAL A 111 -0.43 10.44 -14.84
CA VAL A 111 0.19 9.89 -13.62
C VAL A 111 -0.85 9.11 -12.81
N LEU A 112 -2.04 9.65 -12.64
CA LEU A 112 -3.13 9.00 -11.91
C LEU A 112 -3.44 7.64 -12.54
N HIS A 113 -3.64 7.59 -13.86
CA HIS A 113 -3.90 6.35 -14.58
C HIS A 113 -2.79 5.32 -14.40
N ASN A 114 -1.51 5.72 -14.53
CA ASN A 114 -0.39 4.81 -14.35
C ASN A 114 -0.25 4.28 -12.91
N VAL A 115 -0.54 5.11 -11.91
CA VAL A 115 -0.51 4.70 -10.50
C VAL A 115 -1.63 3.70 -10.21
N THR A 116 -2.84 3.95 -10.70
CA THR A 116 -3.96 3.01 -10.56
C THR A 116 -3.62 1.66 -11.19
N ILE A 117 -3.11 1.64 -12.43
CA ILE A 117 -2.68 0.40 -13.09
C ILE A 117 -1.59 -0.31 -12.30
N PHE A 118 -0.62 0.43 -11.76
CA PHE A 118 0.45 -0.17 -10.98
C PHE A 118 -0.07 -0.84 -9.71
N LEU A 119 -1.00 -0.17 -9.01
CA LEU A 119 -1.65 -0.72 -7.82
C LEU A 119 -2.51 -1.96 -8.17
N GLU A 120 -3.19 -1.98 -9.32
CA GLU A 120 -4.06 -3.10 -9.70
C GLU A 120 -3.30 -4.33 -10.25
N ILE A 121 -2.23 -4.11 -11.02
CA ILE A 121 -1.56 -5.18 -11.79
C ILE A 121 -0.30 -5.69 -11.10
N LYS A 122 0.48 -4.79 -10.49
CA LYS A 122 1.84 -5.10 -10.06
C LYS A 122 1.97 -5.43 -8.57
N LEU A 123 0.93 -5.13 -7.82
CA LEU A 123 0.87 -5.31 -6.37
C LEU A 123 -0.40 -6.08 -6.04
#